data_AF-A0A6I4ZKY3-F1
#
_entry.id   AF-A0A6I4ZKY3-F1
#
_cell.length_a   1.000
_cell.length_b   1.000
_cell.length_c   1.000
_cell.angle_alpha   90.00
_cell.angle_beta   90.00
_cell.angle_gamma   90.00
#
_symmetry.space_group_name_H-M   'P 1'
#
loop_
_entity.id
_entity.type
_entity.pdbx_description
1 polymer ?
#
loop_
_entity_poly.entity_id
_entity_poly.type
_entity_poly.pdbx_seq_one_letter_code
_entity_poly.pdbx_strand_id
1 'polypeptide(L)' 'MWVEFMSVANGYVAETWQELFAAEGLRIVIMPPVGRGEDASMRDERTIYVPTGKAHVAREILRKI' A
#
# COMPACT_ATOMS: atom_id res chain seq x y z
N MET A 1 6.55 12.42 5.94
CA MET A 1 5.82 11.63 6.96
C MET A 1 4.77 10.80 6.22
N TRP A 2 4.49 9.58 6.69
CA TRP A 2 3.59 8.60 6.06
C TRP A 2 2.42 8.31 7.00
N VAL A 3 1.25 8.00 6.46
CA VAL A 3 0.06 7.59 7.22
C VAL A 3 -0.47 6.27 6.69
N GLU A 4 -0.96 5.43 7.58
CA GLU A 4 -1.61 4.18 7.22
C GLU A 4 -2.85 4.46 6.37
N PHE A 5 -3.04 3.67 5.32
CA PHE A 5 -4.16 3.83 4.40
C PHE A 5 -5.05 2.60 4.36
N MET A 6 -4.48 1.42 4.11
CA MET A 6 -5.23 0.17 4.08
C MET A 6 -4.33 -1.05 4.24
N SER A 7 -4.89 -2.16 4.71
CA SER A 7 -4.24 -3.47 4.66
C SER A 7 -4.72 -4.27 3.46
N VAL A 8 -3.85 -5.12 2.93
CA VAL A 8 -4.14 -6.03 1.82
C VAL A 8 -3.71 -7.45 2.15
N ALA A 9 -4.39 -8.43 1.57
CA ALA A 9 -4.28 -9.83 1.97
C ALA A 9 -2.90 -10.45 1.73
N ASN A 10 -2.15 -9.95 0.75
CA ASN A 10 -0.85 -10.51 0.40
C ASN A 10 0.06 -9.49 -0.32
N GLY A 11 1.34 -9.83 -0.44
CA GLY A 11 2.34 -9.00 -1.12
C GLY A 11 2.07 -8.77 -2.60
N TYR A 12 1.52 -9.76 -3.32
CA TYR A 12 1.20 -9.61 -4.74
C TYR A 12 0.13 -8.53 -4.98
N VAL A 13 -0.90 -8.51 -4.13
CA VAL A 13 -1.93 -7.45 -4.17
C VAL A 13 -1.30 -6.10 -3.81
N ALA A 14 -0.37 -6.06 -2.87
CA ALA A 14 0.31 -4.83 -2.49
C ALA A 14 1.13 -4.23 -3.66
N GLU A 15 1.90 -5.05 -4.38
CA GLU A 15 2.66 -4.62 -5.57
C GLU A 15 1.74 -4.15 -6.70
N THR A 16 0.61 -4.85 -6.91
CA THR A 16 -0.41 -4.43 -7.90
C THR A 16 -0.94 -3.03 -7.57
N TRP A 17 -1.23 -2.75 -6.29
CA TRP A 17 -1.62 -1.40 -5.87
C TRP A 17 -0.49 -0.39 -6.05
N GLN A 18 0.76 -0.77 -5.80
CA GLN A 18 1.90 0.12 -6.00
C GLN A 18 2.02 0.58 -7.45
N GLU A 19 1.85 -0.33 -8.40
CA GLU A 19 1.87 -0.01 -9.83
C GLU A 19 0.69 0.90 -10.21
N LEU A 20 -0.52 0.59 -9.76
CA LEU A 20 -1.70 1.41 -10.04
C LEU A 20 -1.55 2.84 -9.47
N PHE A 21 -1.17 2.96 -8.20
CA PHE A 21 -0.98 4.27 -7.58
C PHE A 21 0.16 5.05 -8.24
N ALA A 22 1.25 4.38 -8.63
CA ALA A 22 2.34 5.01 -9.37
C ALA A 22 1.89 5.54 -10.75
N ALA A 23 1.03 4.80 -11.46
CA ALA A 23 0.45 5.24 -12.73
C ALA A 23 -0.43 6.49 -12.57
N GLU A 24 -1.08 6.65 -11.42
CA GLU A 24 -1.85 7.86 -11.05
C GLU A 24 -0.99 8.95 -10.38
N GLY A 25 0.34 8.79 -10.33
CA GLY A 25 1.27 9.77 -9.77
C GLY A 25 1.28 9.83 -8.23
N LEU A 26 0.78 8.81 -7.54
CA LEU A 26 0.81 8.69 -6.09
C LEU A 26 1.84 7.64 -5.64
N ARG A 27 2.92 8.08 -4.99
CA ARG A 27 3.86 7.15 -4.35
C ARG A 27 3.25 6.57 -3.07
N ILE A 28 3.36 5.25 -2.90
CA ILE A 28 2.98 4.54 -1.66
C ILE A 28 4.20 3.86 -1.02
N VAL A 29 4.05 3.43 0.23
CA VAL A 29 4.98 2.53 0.93
C VAL A 29 4.23 1.27 1.34
N ILE A 30 4.79 0.11 1.03
CA ILE A 30 4.27 -1.19 1.46
C ILE A 30 5.07 -1.61 2.70
N MET A 31 4.38 -1.88 3.80
CA MET A 31 4.98 -2.37 5.04
C MET A 31 4.74 -3.88 5.16
N PRO A 32 5.79 -4.71 5.35
CA PRO A 32 5.64 -6.11 5.73
C PRO A 32 4.99 -6.25 7.10
N PRO A 33 4.44 -7.44 7.42
CA PRO A 33 3.83 -7.68 8.71
C PRO A 33 4.87 -7.53 9.83
N VAL A 34 4.44 -6.88 10.92
CA VAL A 34 5.29 -6.61 12.08
C VAL A 34 5.82 -7.93 12.65
N GLY A 35 7.12 -7.98 12.92
CA GLY A 35 7.79 -9.14 13.52
C GLY A 35 8.21 -10.24 12.54
N ARG A 36 7.89 -10.13 11.24
CA ARG A 36 8.42 -11.05 10.21
C ARG A 36 9.68 -10.53 9.52
N GLY A 37 9.83 -9.21 9.38
CA GLY A 37 11.01 -8.63 8.73
C GLY A 37 11.27 -9.23 7.35
N GLU A 38 12.47 -9.78 7.16
CA GLU A 38 12.91 -10.43 5.91
C GLU A 38 12.24 -11.79 5.66
N ASP A 39 11.68 -12.44 6.69
CA ASP A 39 10.96 -13.72 6.56
C ASP A 39 9.51 -13.56 6.07
N ALA A 40 9.09 -12.32 5.77
CA ALA A 40 7.74 -12.05 5.27
C ALA A 40 7.56 -12.64 3.86
N SER A 41 6.71 -13.66 3.76
CA SER A 41 6.30 -14.27 2.51
C SER A 41 5.40 -13.33 1.70
N MET A 42 5.41 -13.47 0.37
CA MET A 42 4.47 -12.79 -0.52
C MET A 42 3.02 -13.18 -0.29
N ARG A 43 2.74 -14.26 0.47
CA ARG A 43 1.38 -14.64 0.89
C ARG A 43 0.91 -13.96 2.17
N ASP A 44 1.80 -13.32 2.92
CA ASP A 44 1.41 -12.63 4.15
C ASP A 44 0.81 -11.26 3.86
N GLU A 45 -0.06 -10.79 4.74
CA GLU A 45 -0.66 -9.46 4.63
C GLU A 45 0.38 -8.33 4.55
N ARG A 46 -0.04 -7.19 4.01
CA ARG A 46 0.77 -5.97 3.94
C ARG A 46 -0.07 -4.76 4.27
N THR A 47 0.56 -3.76 4.87
CA THR A 47 -0.07 -2.46 5.11
C THR A 47 0.46 -1.42 4.14
N ILE A 48 -0.43 -0.78 3.41
CA ILE A 48 -0.12 0.31 2.49
C ILE A 48 -0.18 1.64 3.24
N TYR A 49 0.86 2.43 3.08
CA TYR A 49 0.99 3.79 3.59
C TYR A 49 1.04 4.79 2.44
N VAL A 50 0.48 5.97 2.68
CA VAL A 50 0.47 7.09 1.74
C VAL A 50 1.11 8.32 2.39
N PRO A 51 1.60 9.30 1.61
CA PRO A 51 2.16 10.52 2.18
C PRO A 51 1.11 11.25 3.02
N THR A 52 1.52 11.81 4.16
CA THR A 52 0.65 12.65 4.97
C THR A 52 0.03 13.75 4.10
N GLY A 53 -1.29 13.94 4.20
CA GLY A 53 -2.04 14.88 3.38
C GLY A 53 -2.48 14.35 2.00
N LYS A 54 -2.07 13.15 1.57
CA LYS A 54 -2.48 12.54 0.29
C LYS A 54 -3.48 11.38 0.43
N ALA A 55 -3.93 11.06 1.65
CA ALA A 55 -4.93 10.01 1.88
C ALA A 55 -6.27 10.26 1.14
N HIS A 56 -6.65 11.52 0.92
CA HIS A 56 -7.84 11.85 0.12
C HIS A 56 -7.63 11.49 -1.36
N VAL A 57 -6.45 11.78 -1.94
CA VAL A 57 -6.11 11.40 -3.32
C VAL A 57 -6.15 9.88 -3.48
N ALA A 58 -5.56 9.15 -2.53
CA ALA A 58 -5.58 7.69 -2.54
C ALA A 58 -7.02 7.14 -2.55
N ARG A 59 -7.91 7.75 -1.75
CA ARG A 59 -9.33 7.37 -1.69
C ARG A 59 -10.08 7.70 -2.99
N GLU A 60 -9.76 8.81 -3.66
CA GLU A 60 -10.35 9.11 -4.96
C GLU A 60 -9.90 8.14 -6.05
N ILE A 61 -8.64 7.70 -6.03
CA ILE A 61 -8.15 6.65 -6.95
C ILE A 61 -8.90 5.34 -6.70
N LEU A 62 -9.05 4.91 -5.45
CA LEU A 62 -9.81 3.70 -5.11
C LEU A 62 -11.24 3.71 -5.62
N ARG A 63 -11.90 4.89 -5.68
CA ARG A 63 -13.29 5.00 -6.17
C ARG A 63 -13.44 4.76 -7.67
N LYS A 64 -12.35 4.76 -8.43
CA LYS A 64 -12.36 4.52 -9.89
C LYS A 64 -12.29 3.03 -10.23
N ILE A 65 -11.97 2.19 -9.25
CA ILE A 65 -11.76 0.75 -9.37
C ILE A 65 -12.94 0.02 -8.76
#